data_AF-A0A7X9HV82-F1
#
_entry.id   AF-A0A7X9HV82-F1
#
_cell.length_a   1.000
_cell.length_b   1.000
_cell.length_c   1.000
_cell.angle_alpha   90.00
_cell.angle_beta   90.00
_cell.angle_gamma   90.00
#
_symmetry.space_group_name_H-M   'P 1'
#
loop_
_entity.id
_entity.type
_entity.pdbx_description
1 polymer ?
#
loop_
_entity_poly.entity_id
_entity_poly.type
_entity_poly.pdbx_seq_one_letter_code
_entity_poly.pdbx_strand_id
1 'polypeptide(L)'
;MRPTGSLHLGNYFGALENWIKLQNEYRCLFFVADWHALTTGYEDTSDINENITELVADWLSAGLDPEKCVIFKQSSVKEHAELHLLFSMITPLSWLYRCPTYKDQITQLKDKNIVNYGFLGYPCLMSADILLYKASFV
;
A
#
# COMPACT_ATOMS: atom_id res chain seq x y z
N MET A 1 0.80 1.85 3.71
CA MET A 1 1.17 0.52 4.25
C MET A 1 -0.02 -0.43 4.17
N ARG A 2 0.18 -1.73 3.97
CA ARG A 2 -0.93 -2.70 3.96
C ARG A 2 -1.41 -3.00 5.40
N PRO A 3 -2.72 -3.08 5.67
CA PRO A 3 -3.27 -3.45 6.96
C PRO A 3 -3.25 -4.98 7.16
N THR A 4 -2.10 -5.56 7.51
CA THR A 4 -1.92 -7.02 7.66
C THR A 4 -1.61 -7.47 9.09
N GLY A 5 -2.08 -6.72 10.08
CA GLY A 5 -1.84 -6.95 11.51
C GLY A 5 -1.14 -5.76 12.19
N SER A 6 -0.96 -5.88 13.50
CA SER A 6 -0.35 -4.84 14.36
C SER A 6 1.09 -4.52 13.96
N LEU A 7 1.49 -3.25 14.10
CA LEU A 7 2.87 -2.85 13.87
C LEU A 7 3.79 -3.43 14.94
N HIS A 8 5.02 -3.75 14.54
CA HIS A 8 6.08 -4.18 15.44
C HIS A 8 7.32 -3.28 15.29
N LEU A 9 8.32 -3.45 16.16
CA LEU A 9 9.54 -2.62 16.17
C LEU A 9 10.26 -2.55 14.81
N GLY A 10 10.24 -3.64 14.03
CA GLY A 10 10.76 -3.63 12.67
C GLY A 10 10.09 -2.62 11.74
N ASN A 11 8.78 -2.38 11.88
CA ASN A 11 8.08 -1.34 11.13
C ASN A 11 8.43 0.06 11.65
N TYR A 12 8.55 0.20 12.96
CA TYR A 12 8.87 1.47 13.59
C TYR A 12 10.24 1.99 13.13
N PHE A 13 11.30 1.19 13.33
CA PHE A 13 12.65 1.57 12.93
C PHE A 13 12.88 1.48 11.41
N GLY A 14 12.09 0.67 10.70
CA GLY A 14 12.20 0.51 9.25
C GLY A 14 11.57 1.64 8.45
N ALA A 15 10.52 2.29 8.97
CA ALA A 15 9.78 3.31 8.23
C ALA A 15 9.23 4.44 9.12
N LEU A 16 8.53 4.11 10.21
CA LEU A 16 7.72 5.07 10.95
C LEU A 16 8.55 6.17 11.60
N GLU A 17 9.72 5.83 12.16
CA GLU A 17 10.66 6.82 12.73
C GLU A 17 11.07 7.87 11.69
N ASN A 18 11.30 7.45 10.45
CA ASN A 18 11.65 8.34 9.36
C ASN A 18 10.44 9.20 8.93
N TRP A 19 9.25 8.59 8.85
CA TRP A 19 8.01 9.32 8.53
C TRP A 19 7.71 10.44 9.53
N ILE A 20 7.94 10.19 10.82
CA ILE A 20 7.77 11.17 11.89
C ILE A 20 8.69 12.37 11.70
N LYS A 21 9.90 12.18 11.17
CA LYS A 21 10.84 13.25 10.82
C LYS A 21 10.33 14.01 9.58
N LEU A 22 10.05 13.28 8.51
CA LEU A 22 9.64 13.83 7.21
C LEU A 22 8.38 14.68 7.25
N GLN A 23 7.38 14.36 8.07
CA GLN A 23 6.15 15.17 8.18
C GLN A 23 6.42 16.62 8.65
N ASN A 24 7.57 16.90 9.28
CA ASN A 24 7.93 18.27 9.69
C ASN A 24 8.68 19.04 8.58
N GLU A 25 9.16 18.34 7.56
CA GLU A 25 9.98 18.91 6.48
C GLU A 25 9.22 18.97 5.14
N TYR A 26 8.25 18.07 4.95
CA TYR A 26 7.54 17.90 3.69
C TYR A 26 6.03 17.83 3.90
N ARG A 27 5.29 18.12 2.83
CA ARG A 27 3.88 17.75 2.74
C ARG A 27 3.77 16.25 2.50
N CYS A 28 3.58 15.49 3.57
CA CYS A 28 3.47 14.04 3.50
C CYS A 28 2.03 13.56 3.29
N LEU A 29 1.90 12.49 2.50
CA LEU A 29 0.67 11.73 2.33
C LEU A 29 0.94 10.29 2.76
N PHE A 30 0.29 9.85 3.82
CA PHE A 30 0.35 8.48 4.32
C PHE A 30 -1.00 7.83 4.12
N PHE A 31 -1.01 6.59 3.62
CA PHE A 31 -2.28 5.92 3.40
C PHE A 31 -2.25 4.44 3.73
N VAL A 32 -3.41 3.97 4.20
CA VAL A 32 -3.68 2.56 4.42
C VAL A 32 -4.05 1.92 3.08
N ALA A 33 -3.21 1.01 2.62
CA ALA A 33 -3.28 0.38 1.31
C ALA A 33 -4.18 -0.87 1.38
N ASP A 34 -5.47 -0.66 1.60
CA ASP A 34 -6.45 -1.73 1.81
C ASP A 34 -6.75 -2.52 0.54
N TRP A 35 -6.76 -1.91 -0.65
CA TRP A 35 -6.87 -2.67 -1.90
C TRP A 35 -5.61 -3.51 -2.19
N HIS A 36 -4.42 -3.03 -1.85
CA HIS A 36 -3.20 -3.86 -1.92
C HIS A 36 -3.20 -5.03 -0.93
N ALA A 37 -3.94 -4.97 0.17
CA ALA A 37 -4.09 -6.14 1.04
C ALA A 37 -4.89 -7.25 0.35
N LEU A 38 -5.92 -6.88 -0.42
CA LEU A 38 -6.77 -7.83 -1.15
C LEU A 38 -6.00 -8.62 -2.20
N THR A 39 -4.93 -8.09 -2.80
CA THR A 39 -4.17 -8.80 -3.83
C THR A 39 -3.56 -10.12 -3.34
N THR A 40 -3.32 -10.25 -2.02
CA THR A 40 -2.80 -11.47 -1.39
C THR A 40 -3.71 -12.08 -0.32
N GLY A 41 -4.78 -11.37 0.06
CA GLY A 41 -5.66 -11.75 1.17
C GLY A 41 -7.15 -11.71 0.82
N TYR A 42 -7.52 -11.81 -0.47
CA TYR A 42 -8.93 -11.75 -0.90
C TYR A 42 -9.81 -12.90 -0.37
N GLU A 43 -9.21 -14.02 0.04
CA GLU A 43 -9.96 -15.21 0.51
C GLU A 43 -10.63 -14.99 1.86
N ASP A 44 -10.02 -14.16 2.73
CA ASP A 44 -10.57 -13.79 4.03
C ASP A 44 -10.29 -12.32 4.33
N THR A 45 -11.36 -11.53 4.38
CA THR A 45 -11.31 -10.08 4.61
C THR A 45 -11.92 -9.69 5.96
N SER A 46 -12.22 -10.66 6.83
CA SER A 46 -12.90 -10.41 8.11
C SER A 46 -12.17 -9.39 8.98
N ASP A 47 -10.84 -9.52 9.07
CA ASP A 47 -10.00 -8.68 9.93
C ASP A 47 -9.59 -7.33 9.29
N ILE A 48 -9.90 -7.07 8.02
CA ILE A 48 -9.31 -5.93 7.31
C ILE A 48 -9.70 -4.58 7.94
N ASN A 49 -10.95 -4.44 8.40
CA ASN A 49 -11.43 -3.18 8.98
C ASN A 49 -10.81 -2.91 10.36
N GLU A 50 -10.63 -3.96 11.16
CA GLU A 50 -9.95 -3.87 12.45
C GLU A 50 -8.48 -3.52 12.24
N ASN A 51 -7.80 -4.24 11.33
CA ASN A 51 -6.41 -3.96 10.97
C ASN A 51 -6.19 -2.53 10.43
N ILE A 52 -7.15 -1.97 9.68
CA ILE A 52 -7.09 -0.57 9.24
C ILE A 52 -7.12 0.37 10.46
N THR A 53 -8.02 0.11 11.40
CA THR A 53 -8.21 0.95 12.59
C THR A 53 -6.98 0.90 13.49
N GLU A 54 -6.49 -0.30 13.79
CA GLU A 54 -5.29 -0.53 14.59
C GLU A 54 -4.05 0.10 13.94
N LEU A 55 -3.88 -0.07 12.63
CA LEU A 55 -2.74 0.52 11.91
C LEU A 55 -2.72 2.05 12.01
N VAL A 56 -3.88 2.70 11.88
CA VAL A 56 -3.97 4.16 12.03
C VAL A 56 -3.72 4.56 13.48
N ALA A 57 -4.24 3.82 14.46
CA ALA A 57 -3.96 4.06 15.87
C ALA A 57 -2.46 3.94 16.19
N ASP A 58 -1.78 2.94 15.64
CA ASP A 58 -0.32 2.75 15.75
C ASP A 58 0.45 3.93 15.15
N TRP A 59 0.02 4.44 13.99
CA TRP A 59 0.65 5.62 13.37
C TRP A 59 0.52 6.88 14.22
N LEU A 60 -0.68 7.15 14.72
CA LEU A 60 -0.96 8.30 15.56
C LEU A 60 -0.19 8.21 16.88
N SER A 61 -0.19 7.03 17.52
CA SER A 61 0.52 6.81 18.78
C SER A 61 2.03 6.89 18.65
N ALA A 62 2.59 6.48 17.50
CA ALA A 62 4.01 6.62 17.21
C ALA A 62 4.44 8.08 16.97
N GLY A 63 3.50 8.96 16.61
CA GLY A 63 3.75 10.40 16.49
C GLY A 63 3.47 11.00 15.11
N LEU A 64 2.78 10.31 14.21
CA LEU A 64 2.21 10.96 13.02
C LEU A 64 1.07 11.88 13.44
N ASP A 65 1.12 13.12 12.95
CA ASP A 65 0.20 14.19 13.33
C ASP A 65 -0.69 14.57 12.13
N PRO A 66 -2.02 14.34 12.19
CA PRO A 66 -2.96 14.69 11.12
C PRO A 66 -3.00 16.19 10.79
N GLU A 67 -2.53 17.06 11.69
CA GLU A 67 -2.43 18.50 11.41
C GLU A 67 -1.21 18.84 10.56
N LYS A 68 -0.23 17.93 10.47
CA LYS A 68 1.01 18.10 9.69
C LYS A 68 1.03 17.29 8.40
N CYS A 69 0.33 16.17 8.35
CA CYS A 69 0.32 15.26 7.21
C CYS A 69 -1.09 14.77 6.88
N VAL A 70 -1.29 14.30 5.65
CA VAL A 70 -2.57 13.72 5.24
C VAL A 70 -2.53 12.22 5.49
N ILE A 71 -3.46 11.73 6.30
CA ILE A 71 -3.68 10.29 6.53
C ILE A 71 -5.01 9.88 5.91
N PHE A 72 -5.02 8.88 5.04
CA PHE A 72 -6.25 8.42 4.38
C PHE A 72 -6.25 6.92 4.08
N LYS A 73 -7.42 6.40 3.69
CA LYS A 73 -7.60 5.01 3.24
C LYS A 73 -7.63 4.97 1.72
N GLN A 74 -6.87 4.06 1.11
CA GLN A 74 -6.76 3.93 -0.35
C GLN A 74 -8.14 3.79 -1.00
N SER A 75 -8.98 2.86 -0.52
CA SER A 75 -10.31 2.63 -1.09
C SER A 75 -11.30 3.79 -0.91
N SER A 76 -11.00 4.79 -0.07
CA SER A 76 -11.83 5.99 0.07
C SER A 76 -11.64 7.00 -1.06
N VAL A 77 -10.58 6.86 -1.86
CA VAL A 77 -10.28 7.73 -3.01
C VAL A 77 -10.36 6.89 -4.28
N LYS A 78 -11.47 7.01 -5.02
CA LYS A 78 -11.79 6.10 -6.14
C LYS A 78 -10.93 6.34 -7.38
N GLU A 79 -10.33 7.51 -7.47
CA GLU A 79 -9.41 7.95 -8.51
C GLU A 79 -8.18 7.05 -8.62
N HIS A 80 -7.79 6.36 -7.53
CA HIS A 80 -6.77 5.30 -7.56
C HIS A 80 -7.18 4.16 -8.50
N ALA A 81 -8.43 3.71 -8.41
CA ALA A 81 -8.95 2.65 -9.27
C ALA A 81 -9.15 3.13 -10.71
N GLU A 82 -9.61 4.37 -10.91
CA GLU A 82 -9.77 4.96 -12.24
C GLU A 82 -8.42 5.08 -12.97
N LEU A 83 -7.40 5.58 -12.28
CA LEU A 83 -6.06 5.71 -12.85
C LEU A 83 -5.41 4.35 -13.08
N HIS A 84 -5.58 3.41 -12.14
CA HIS A 84 -5.14 2.03 -12.33
C HIS A 84 -5.76 1.38 -13.57
N LEU A 85 -7.06 1.59 -13.81
CA LEU A 85 -7.75 1.11 -15.00
C LEU A 85 -7.06 1.63 -16.27
N LEU A 86 -6.80 2.95 -16.35
CA LEU A 86 -6.13 3.54 -17.50
C LEU A 86 -4.71 3.01 -17.67
N PHE A 87 -3.94 2.89 -16.59
CA PHE A 87 -2.57 2.35 -16.63
C PHE A 87 -2.54 0.89 -17.08
N SER A 88 -3.54 0.08 -16.71
CA SER A 88 -3.60 -1.32 -17.11
C SER A 88 -3.74 -1.52 -18.61
N MET A 89 -4.35 -0.57 -19.32
CA MET A 89 -4.52 -0.62 -20.78
C MET A 89 -3.23 -0.32 -21.55
N ILE A 90 -2.26 0.36 -20.92
CA ILE A 90 -1.01 0.77 -21.56
C ILE A 90 0.21 -0.01 -21.04
N THR A 91 0.06 -0.82 -19.99
CA THR A 91 1.15 -1.54 -19.35
C THR A 91 1.32 -2.93 -19.97
N PRO A 92 2.44 -3.24 -20.64
CA PRO A 92 2.67 -4.56 -21.20
C PRO A 92 2.76 -5.63 -20.10
N LEU A 93 2.05 -6.75 -20.26
CA LEU A 93 2.12 -7.88 -19.31
C LEU A 93 3.55 -8.36 -19.07
N SER A 94 4.39 -8.34 -20.10
CA SER A 94 5.80 -8.75 -20.00
C SER A 94 6.60 -7.93 -18.98
N TRP A 95 6.22 -6.68 -18.71
CA TRP A 95 6.87 -5.85 -17.70
C TRP A 95 6.49 -6.32 -16.30
N LEU A 96 5.21 -6.62 -16.07
CA LEU A 96 4.70 -7.12 -14.80
C LEU A 96 5.32 -8.49 -14.45
N TYR A 97 5.37 -9.43 -15.41
CA TYR A 97 6.01 -10.73 -15.21
C TYR A 97 7.52 -10.67 -14.96
N ARG A 98 8.18 -9.56 -15.31
CA ARG A 98 9.62 -9.36 -15.07
C ARG A 98 9.93 -8.68 -13.74
N CYS A 99 8.92 -8.19 -13.01
CA CYS A 99 9.12 -7.58 -11.70
C CYS A 99 9.75 -8.60 -10.73
N PRO A 100 10.97 -8.36 -10.21
CA PRO A 100 11.65 -9.31 -9.32
C PRO A 100 10.84 -9.59 -8.05
N THR A 101 10.29 -8.53 -7.43
CA THR A 101 9.51 -8.64 -6.19
C THR A 101 8.26 -9.50 -6.36
N TYR A 102 7.63 -9.44 -7.54
CA TYR A 102 6.51 -10.33 -7.88
C TYR A 102 6.94 -11.80 -7.92
N LYS A 103 8.07 -12.10 -8.57
CA LYS A 103 8.61 -13.48 -8.66
C LYS A 103 9.00 -14.02 -7.28
N ASP A 104 9.62 -13.18 -6.45
CA ASP A 104 10.02 -13.54 -5.10
C ASP A 104 8.79 -13.85 -4.24
N GLN A 105 7.76 -13.01 -4.30
CA GLN A 105 6.53 -13.23 -3.56
C GLN A 105 5.75 -14.47 -4.03
N ILE A 106 5.68 -14.74 -5.35
CA ILE A 106 5.15 -16.02 -5.84
C ILE A 106 5.89 -17.21 -5.23
N THR A 107 7.21 -17.10 -5.12
CA THR A 107 8.05 -18.18 -4.60
C THR A 107 7.85 -18.39 -3.09
N GLN A 108 7.63 -17.30 -2.35
CA GLN A 108 7.39 -17.33 -0.89
C GLN A 108 5.97 -17.77 -0.54
N LEU A 109 5.00 -17.50 -1.40
CA LEU A 109 3.56 -17.71 -1.14
C LEU A 109 2.99 -18.82 -2.04
N LYS A 110 3.82 -19.82 -2.40
CA LYS A 110 3.44 -20.93 -3.28
C LYS A 110 2.19 -21.68 -2.86
N ASP A 111 1.95 -21.75 -1.55
CA ASP A 111 0.81 -22.49 -0.98
C ASP A 111 -0.49 -21.66 -0.95
N LYS A 112 -0.44 -20.38 -1.34
CA LYS A 112 -1.61 -19.51 -1.44
C LYS A 112 -2.05 -19.35 -2.90
N ASN A 113 -3.36 -19.31 -3.14
CA ASN A 113 -3.93 -19.03 -4.47
C ASN A 113 -3.85 -17.54 -4.84
N ILE A 114 -2.64 -16.98 -4.87
CA ILE A 114 -2.41 -15.55 -5.13
C ILE A 114 -2.03 -15.26 -6.58
N VAL A 115 -1.93 -16.27 -7.45
CA VAL A 115 -1.63 -16.07 -8.88
C VAL A 115 -2.90 -15.60 -9.60
N ASN A 116 -3.32 -14.38 -9.29
CA ASN A 116 -4.46 -13.71 -9.90
C ASN A 116 -4.05 -12.37 -10.53
N TYR A 117 -4.95 -11.79 -11.33
CA TYR A 117 -4.68 -10.53 -12.01
C TYR A 117 -4.42 -9.38 -11.03
N GLY A 118 -5.13 -9.32 -9.91
CA GLY A 118 -4.92 -8.28 -8.90
C GLY A 118 -3.50 -8.31 -8.34
N PHE A 119 -2.97 -9.51 -8.08
CA PHE A 119 -1.59 -9.69 -7.66
C PHE A 119 -0.58 -9.38 -8.78
N LEU A 120 -0.79 -9.84 -10.01
CA LEU A 120 0.09 -9.45 -11.11
C LEU A 120 0.09 -7.93 -11.37
N GLY A 121 -1.07 -7.29 -11.18
CA GLY A 121 -1.31 -5.88 -11.43
C GLY A 121 -0.96 -4.95 -10.26
N TYR A 122 -0.57 -5.45 -9.09
CA TYR A 122 -0.27 -4.60 -7.92
C TYR A 122 0.79 -3.52 -8.23
N PRO A 123 1.85 -3.74 -9.03
CA PRO A 123 2.81 -2.68 -9.33
C PRO A 123 2.20 -1.54 -10.16
N CYS A 124 1.21 -1.88 -11.01
CA CYS A 124 0.45 -0.91 -11.79
C CYS A 124 -0.46 -0.07 -10.89
N LEU A 125 -1.11 -0.69 -9.90
CA LEU A 125 -1.89 0.02 -8.87
C LEU A 125 -1.00 0.92 -8.02
N MET A 126 0.17 0.44 -7.60
CA MET A 126 1.16 1.23 -6.87
C MET A 126 1.62 2.46 -7.66
N SER A 127 1.76 2.33 -8.98
CA SER A 127 2.08 3.46 -9.86
C SER A 127 0.95 4.50 -9.87
N ALA A 128 -0.31 4.05 -9.88
CA ALA A 128 -1.47 4.94 -9.77
C ALA A 128 -1.49 5.66 -8.42
N ASP A 129 -1.19 4.94 -7.32
CA ASP A 129 -1.17 5.52 -5.97
C ASP A 129 -0.17 6.68 -5.82
N ILE A 130 0.96 6.60 -6.54
CA ILE A 130 2.02 7.61 -6.53
C ILE A 130 1.69 8.77 -7.47
N LEU A 131 1.33 8.45 -8.72
CA LEU A 131 1.19 9.45 -9.79
C LEU A 131 -0.07 10.31 -9.66
N LEU A 132 -1.13 9.79 -9.00
CA LEU A 132 -2.35 10.57 -8.71
C LEU A 132 -2.03 11.87 -7.96
N TYR A 133 -1.08 11.81 -7.02
CA TYR A 133 -0.69 12.96 -6.19
C TYR A 133 0.53 13.71 -6.72
N LYS A 134 1.10 13.30 -7.87
CA LYS A 134 2.33 13.86 -8.45
C LYS A 134 3.49 13.89 -7.44
N ALA A 135 3.63 12.81 -6.66
CA ALA A 135 4.66 12.71 -5.63
C ALA A 135 6.06 12.83 -6.26
N SER A 136 6.90 13.70 -5.70
CA SER A 136 8.29 13.87 -6.14
C SER A 136 9.27 12.94 -5.40
N PHE A 137 8.87 12.45 -4.23
CA PHE A 137 9.63 11.54 -3.37
C PHE A 137 8.69 10.46 -2.82
N VAL A 138 9.17 9.22 -2.73
CA VAL A 138 8.47 8.03 -2.21
C VAL A 138 9.37 7.22 -1.31
#